data_AF-A0A017HB11-F1
#
_entry.id   AF-A0A017HB11-F1
#
_cell.length_a   1.000
_cell.length_b   1.000
_cell.length_c   1.000
_cell.angle_alpha   90.00
_cell.angle_beta   90.00
_cell.angle_gamma   90.00
#
_symmetry.space_group_name_H-M   'P 1'
#
loop_
_entity.id
_entity.type
_entity.pdbx_description
1 polymer ?
#
loop_
_entity_poly.entity_id
_entity_poly.type
_entity_poly.pdbx_seq_one_letter_code
_entity_poly.pdbx_strand_id
1 'polypeptide(L)'
;MDPSLTQMIDTLRTAREALRSEMAVWVVGSPPDEARLEHLLEMARSFREQAHSVLVMTVYQDTPEALRQEIDGLIAGFSDIVEQVDTMLARSRWQR
;
A
#
# COMPACT_ATOMS: atom_id res chain seq x y z
N MET A 1 -0.61 -23.67 8.58
CA MET A 1 -0.96 -22.26 8.31
C MET A 1 -2.32 -22.21 7.65
N ASP A 2 -3.11 -21.19 7.96
CA ASP A 2 -4.41 -20.97 7.32
C ASP A 2 -4.20 -20.53 5.85
N PRO A 3 -4.71 -21.27 4.85
CA PRO A 3 -4.54 -20.92 3.44
C PRO A 3 -5.16 -19.58 3.06
N SER A 4 -6.16 -19.10 3.81
CA SER A 4 -6.78 -17.79 3.57
C SER A 4 -5.84 -16.63 3.92
N LEU A 5 -5.05 -16.78 4.99
CA LEU A 5 -4.10 -15.76 5.44
C LEU A 5 -2.97 -15.57 4.42
N THR A 6 -2.40 -16.68 3.92
CA THR A 6 -1.36 -16.62 2.88
C THR A 6 -1.89 -15.94 1.61
N GLN A 7 -3.11 -16.28 1.18
CA GLN A 7 -3.71 -15.68 0.00
C GLN A 7 -3.95 -14.17 0.15
N MET A 8 -4.37 -13.71 1.34
CA MET A 8 -4.51 -12.29 1.63
C MET A 8 -3.16 -11.56 1.57
N ILE A 9 -2.11 -12.14 2.15
CA ILE A 9 -0.75 -11.57 2.12
C ILE A 9 -0.22 -11.49 0.68
N ASP A 10 -0.39 -12.54 -0.13
CA ASP A 10 0.00 -12.54 -1.54
C ASP A 10 -0.77 -11.49 -2.35
N THR A 11 -2.07 -11.31 -2.04
CA THR A 11 -2.90 -10.27 -2.67
C THR A 11 -2.38 -8.88 -2.32
N LEU A 12 -2.06 -8.63 -1.05
CA LEU A 12 -1.49 -7.36 -0.59
C LEU A 12 -0.11 -7.11 -1.21
N ARG A 13 0.72 -8.14 -1.35
CA ARG A 13 2.02 -8.03 -2.03
C ARG A 13 1.85 -7.59 -3.48
N THR A 14 0.94 -8.24 -4.20
CA THR A 14 0.61 -7.91 -5.60
C THR A 14 0.07 -6.49 -5.72
N ALA A 15 -0.83 -6.09 -4.82
CA ALA A 15 -1.37 -4.72 -4.79
C ALA A 15 -0.26 -3.68 -4.57
N ARG A 16 0.66 -3.92 -3.64
CA ARG A 16 1.81 -3.03 -3.40
C ARG A 16 2.68 -2.87 -4.64
N GLU A 17 2.99 -3.97 -5.32
CA GLU A 17 3.80 -3.96 -6.54
C GLU A 17 3.10 -3.23 -7.70
N ALA A 18 1.80 -3.43 -7.87
CA ALA A 18 1.00 -2.72 -8.86
C ALA A 18 1.01 -1.20 -8.61
N LEU A 19 0.78 -0.76 -7.36
CA LEU A 19 0.82 0.66 -6.99
C LEU A 19 2.21 1.26 -7.23
N ARG A 20 3.28 0.57 -6.83
CA ARG A 20 4.65 1.03 -7.08
C ARG A 20 4.96 1.15 -8.57
N SER A 21 4.47 0.21 -9.38
CA SER A 21 4.68 0.22 -10.82
C SER A 21 3.96 1.41 -11.47
N GLU A 22 2.71 1.67 -11.07
CA GLU A 22 1.95 2.84 -11.54
C GLU A 22 2.67 4.15 -11.18
N MET A 23 3.15 4.28 -9.94
CA MET A 23 3.91 5.47 -9.53
C MET A 23 5.23 5.63 -10.30
N ALA A 24 5.93 4.54 -10.62
CA ALA A 24 7.17 4.58 -11.37
C ALA A 24 6.97 5.11 -12.80
N VAL A 25 5.83 4.79 -13.44
CA VAL A 25 5.47 5.32 -14.77
C VAL A 25 5.42 6.84 -14.76
N TRP A 26 4.96 7.44 -13.67
CA TRP A 26 4.78 8.89 -13.55
C TRP A 26 6.07 9.66 -13.27
N VAL A 27 7.05 9.00 -12.65
CA VAL A 27 8.38 9.59 -12.45
C VAL A 27 9.10 9.79 -13.80
N VAL A 28 8.82 8.94 -14.79
CA VAL A 28 9.48 8.97 -16.11
C VAL A 28 8.69 9.79 -17.14
N GLY A 29 7.37 9.86 -16.99
CA GLY A 29 6.47 10.51 -17.95
C GLY A 29 6.02 11.91 -17.54
N SER A 30 4.70 12.10 -17.50
CA SER A 30 4.04 13.32 -17.03
C SER A 30 3.38 13.08 -15.68
N PRO A 31 3.35 14.07 -14.77
CA PRO A 31 2.68 13.91 -13.49
C PRO A 31 1.20 13.60 -13.71
N PRO A 32 0.63 12.64 -12.96
CA PRO A 32 -0.79 12.31 -13.02
C PRO A 32 -1.65 13.52 -12.66
N ASP A 33 -2.88 13.53 -13.18
CA ASP A 33 -3.88 14.49 -12.72
C ASP A 33 -4.26 14.26 -11.24
N GLU A 34 -4.85 15.29 -10.64
CA GLU A 34 -5.23 15.28 -9.22
C GLU A 34 -6.19 14.13 -8.88
N ALA A 35 -7.16 13.84 -9.76
CA ALA A 35 -8.14 12.79 -9.52
C ALA A 35 -7.51 11.39 -9.48
N ARG A 36 -6.53 11.12 -10.35
CA ARG A 36 -5.75 9.87 -10.35
C ARG A 36 -4.92 9.73 -9.08
N LEU A 37 -4.31 10.81 -8.62
CA LEU A 37 -3.56 10.82 -7.36
C LEU A 37 -4.47 10.57 -6.16
N GLU A 38 -5.63 11.21 -6.10
CA GLU A 38 -6.62 10.99 -5.03
C GLU A 38 -7.11 9.54 -5.02
N HIS A 39 -7.36 8.96 -6.19
CA HIS A 39 -7.77 7.56 -6.30
C HIS A 39 -6.67 6.60 -5.82
N LEU A 40 -5.41 6.83 -6.20
CA LEU A 40 -4.30 6.01 -5.69
C LEU A 40 -4.14 6.14 -4.18
N LEU A 41 -4.29 7.35 -3.64
CA LEU A 41 -4.19 7.60 -2.21
C LEU A 41 -5.26 6.79 -1.44
N GLU A 42 -6.49 6.79 -1.94
CA GLU A 42 -7.58 5.99 -1.37
C GLU A 42 -7.26 4.49 -1.40
N MET A 43 -6.81 3.97 -2.55
CA MET A 43 -6.44 2.56 -2.68
C MET A 43 -5.30 2.19 -1.72
N ALA A 44 -4.23 3.00 -1.66
CA ALA A 44 -3.09 2.74 -0.79
C ALA A 44 -3.47 2.75 0.70
N ARG A 45 -4.36 3.66 1.11
CA ARG A 45 -4.92 3.70 2.48
C ARG A 45 -5.74 2.45 2.77
N SER A 46 -6.63 2.05 1.86
CA SER A 46 -7.45 0.84 1.99
C SER A 46 -6.59 -0.42 2.13
N PHE A 47 -5.56 -0.60 1.29
CA PHE A 47 -4.67 -1.75 1.40
C PHE A 47 -3.83 -1.74 2.68
N ARG A 48 -3.40 -0.57 3.16
CA ARG A 48 -2.74 -0.44 4.46
C ARG A 48 -3.65 -0.86 5.60
N GLU A 49 -4.92 -0.45 5.59
CA GLU A 49 -5.91 -0.85 6.60
C GLU A 49 -6.20 -2.35 6.56
N GLN A 50 -6.25 -2.95 5.37
CA GLN A 50 -6.35 -4.40 5.20
C GLN A 50 -5.12 -5.12 5.77
N ALA A 51 -3.90 -4.63 5.50
CA ALA A 51 -2.67 -5.18 6.05
C ALA A 51 -2.63 -5.07 7.59
N HIS A 52 -3.08 -3.95 8.16
CA HIS A 52 -3.26 -3.80 9.61
C HIS A 52 -4.28 -4.80 10.17
N SER A 53 -5.41 -4.98 9.50
CA SER A 53 -6.44 -5.93 9.93
C SER A 53 -5.89 -7.36 9.96
N VAL A 54 -5.10 -7.72 8.95
CA VAL A 54 -4.38 -9.00 8.90
C VAL A 54 -3.40 -9.13 10.07
N LEU A 55 -2.58 -8.11 10.35
CA LEU A 55 -1.66 -8.12 11.49
C LEU A 55 -2.41 -8.34 12.82
N VAL A 56 -3.53 -7.65 13.03
CA VAL A 56 -4.34 -7.83 14.24
C VAL A 56 -4.89 -9.25 14.34
N MET A 57 -5.30 -9.87 13.22
CA MET A 57 -5.71 -11.28 13.23
C MET A 57 -4.57 -12.22 13.66
N THR A 58 -3.31 -11.89 13.31
CA THR A 58 -2.13 -12.69 13.70
C THR A 58 -1.81 -12.64 15.20
N VAL A 59 -2.42 -11.74 15.97
CA VAL A 59 -2.29 -11.71 17.44
C VAL A 59 -3.07 -12.86 18.08
N TYR A 60 -4.17 -13.28 17.45
CA TYR A 60 -5.05 -14.35 17.94
C TYR A 60 -4.70 -15.72 17.34
N GLN A 61 -3.70 -15.75 16.46
CA GLN A 61 -3.20 -16.95 15.81
C GLN A 61 -1.73 -17.12 16.21
N ASP A 62 -1.25 -18.34 16.42
CA ASP A 62 0.19 -18.64 16.62
C ASP A 62 0.96 -18.46 15.30
N THR A 63 0.87 -17.26 14.73
CA THR A 63 1.45 -16.91 13.44
C THR A 63 2.96 -16.80 13.57
N PRO A 64 3.74 -17.40 12.64
CA PRO A 64 5.19 -17.30 12.64
C PRO A 64 5.66 -15.85 12.59
N GLU A 65 6.73 -15.54 13.33
CA GLU A 65 7.33 -14.19 13.38
C GLU A 65 7.71 -13.66 11.99
N ALA A 66 8.25 -14.52 11.12
CA ALA A 66 8.59 -14.15 9.75
C ALA A 66 7.38 -13.61 8.96
N LEU A 67 6.18 -14.16 9.20
CA LEU A 67 4.97 -13.71 8.55
C LEU A 67 4.47 -12.38 9.14
N ARG A 68 4.60 -12.19 10.45
CA ARG A 68 4.30 -10.90 11.10
C ARG A 68 5.18 -9.78 10.54
N GLN A 69 6.48 -10.03 10.44
CA GLN A 69 7.44 -9.10 9.84
C GLN A 69 7.12 -8.80 8.37
N GLU A 70 6.65 -9.80 7.62
CA GLU A 70 6.20 -9.58 6.24
C GLU A 70 4.98 -8.64 6.19
N ILE A 71 3.98 -8.86 7.04
CA ILE A 71 2.79 -8.00 7.12
C ILE A 71 3.18 -6.58 7.54
N ASP A 72 4.04 -6.42 8.54
CA ASP A 72 4.58 -5.12 8.95
C ASP A 72 5.32 -4.43 7.78
N GLY A 73 6.09 -5.19 6.99
CA GLY A 73 6.72 -4.69 5.78
C GLY A 73 5.73 -4.25 4.69
N LEU A 74 4.56 -4.89 4.60
CA LEU A 74 3.48 -4.45 3.72
C LEU A 74 2.85 -3.15 4.23
N ILE A 75 2.58 -3.04 5.53
CA ILE A 75 2.04 -1.82 6.17
C ILE A 75 2.98 -0.63 5.93
N ALA A 76 4.28 -0.81 6.17
CA ALA A 76 5.29 0.20 5.91
C ALA A 76 5.31 0.58 4.43
N GLY A 77 5.33 -0.42 3.53
CA GLY A 77 5.35 -0.18 2.09
C GLY A 77 4.13 0.59 1.56
N PHE A 78 2.92 0.33 2.09
CA PHE A 78 1.75 1.14 1.75
C PHE A 78 1.79 2.54 2.37
N SER A 79 2.38 2.70 3.56
CA SER A 79 2.56 4.02 4.18
C SER A 79 3.49 4.91 3.37
N ASP A 80 4.59 4.35 2.85
CA ASP A 80 5.51 5.06 1.96
C ASP A 80 4.82 5.54 0.68
N ILE A 81 3.93 4.70 0.12
CA ILE A 81 3.13 5.05 -1.07
C ILE A 81 2.17 6.20 -0.74
N VAL A 82 1.45 6.12 0.39
CA VAL A 82 0.54 7.17 0.86
C VAL A 82 1.29 8.50 0.99
N GLU A 83 2.45 8.52 1.65
CA GLU A 83 3.24 9.74 1.85
C GLU A 83 3.73 10.35 0.54
N GLN A 84 4.19 9.52 -0.39
CA GLN A 84 4.63 9.96 -1.71
C GLN A 84 3.47 10.57 -2.52
N VAL A 85 2.29 9.91 -2.54
CA VAL A 85 1.11 10.42 -3.25
C VAL A 85 0.58 11.70 -2.61
N ASP A 86 0.51 11.79 -1.28
CA ASP A 86 0.15 13.01 -0.56
C ASP A 86 1.12 14.17 -0.89
N THR A 87 2.42 13.87 -1.02
CA THR A 87 3.43 14.86 -1.45
C THR A 87 3.20 15.34 -2.89
N MET A 88 2.84 14.44 -3.81
CA MET A 88 2.52 14.79 -5.19
C MET A 88 1.25 15.65 -5.29
N LEU A 89 0.21 15.30 -4.52
CA LEU A 89 -1.03 16.09 -4.41
C LEU A 89 -0.78 17.48 -3.84
N ALA A 90 0.05 17.59 -2.80
CA ALA A 90 0.42 18.89 -2.27
C ALA A 90 1.06 19.75 -3.37
N ARG A 91 2.05 19.22 -4.09
CA ARG A 91 2.73 19.94 -5.18
C ARG A 91 1.79 20.38 -6.30
N SER A 92 0.85 19.54 -6.71
CA SER A 92 -0.10 19.91 -7.79
C SER A 92 -1.01 21.07 -7.39
N ARG A 93 -1.38 21.16 -6.11
CA ARG A 93 -2.21 22.26 -5.57
C ARG A 93 -1.47 23.59 -5.47
N TRP A 94 -0.16 23.57 -5.18
CA TRP A 94 0.67 24.79 -5.14
C TRP A 94 1.03 25.35 -6.52
N GLN A 95 0.86 24.58 -7.59
CA GLN A 95 1.15 25.00 -8.97
C GLN A 95 -0.07 25.58 -9.71
N ARG A 96 -1.26 25.55 -9.10
CA ARG A 96 -2.45 26.32 -9.55
C ARG A 96 -2.39 27.74 -9.02
#